data_AF-A0A8X6SH06-F1
#
_entry.id   AF-A0A8X6SH06-F1
#
_cell.length_a   1.000
_cell.length_b   1.000
_cell.length_c   1.000
_cell.angle_alpha   90.00
_cell.angle_beta   90.00
_cell.angle_gamma   90.00
#
_symmetry.space_group_name_H-M   'P 1'
#
loop_
_entity.id
_entity.type
_entity.pdbx_description
1 polymer ?
#
loop_
_entity_poly.entity_id
_entity_poly.type
_entity_poly.pdbx_seq_one_letter_code
_entity_poly.pdbx_strand_id
1 'polypeptide(L)'
;MPRRRKGVKFEQISEFERGRIVGLREAGLSYRAVAARVQRNSSTIMRVWKQWTDEGQTARKSGSGLRNVRSARDDRRLVRMAQTDRTASSRQLVAQWSTATGVSLCASSIRRRLLQRGLRARIPLYRIPLTQNLWPR
;
A
#
# COMPACT_ATOMS: atom_id res chain seq x y z
N MET A 1 21.33 22.41 0.37
CA MET A 1 20.34 21.43 -0.18
C MET A 1 20.86 20.02 0.08
N PRO A 2 20.22 19.18 0.90
CA PRO A 2 20.71 17.82 1.13
C PRO A 2 20.50 16.96 -0.13
N ARG A 3 21.57 16.34 -0.62
CA ARG A 3 21.53 15.47 -1.80
C ARG A 3 20.66 14.24 -1.49
N ARG A 4 19.59 14.06 -2.28
CA ARG A 4 18.71 12.88 -2.21
C ARG A 4 19.56 11.64 -2.48
N ARG A 5 19.84 10.82 -1.45
CA ARG A 5 20.56 9.55 -1.62
C ARG A 5 19.78 8.71 -2.65
N LYS A 6 20.37 8.45 -3.81
CA LYS A 6 19.84 7.43 -4.74
C LYS A 6 19.88 6.11 -3.97
N GLY A 7 18.72 5.55 -3.66
CA GLY A 7 18.64 4.23 -3.02
C GLY A 7 19.30 3.21 -3.94
N VAL A 8 20.24 2.44 -3.41
CA VAL A 8 20.79 1.28 -4.11
C VAL A 8 19.64 0.29 -4.29
N LYS A 9 19.37 -0.11 -5.54
CA LYS A 9 18.42 -1.19 -5.81
C LYS A 9 19.10 -2.51 -5.47
N PHE A 10 18.69 -3.12 -4.36
CA PHE A 10 19.12 -4.47 -4.02
C PHE A 10 18.25 -5.47 -4.79
N GLU A 11 18.89 -6.36 -5.53
CA GLU A 11 18.20 -7.48 -6.15
C GLU A 11 17.69 -8.44 -5.05
N GLN A 12 16.41 -8.81 -5.14
CA GLN A 12 15.81 -9.73 -4.18
C GLN A 12 16.13 -11.16 -4.59
N ILE A 13 16.40 -12.01 -3.61
CA ILE A 13 16.57 -13.45 -3.83
C ILE A 13 15.25 -14.01 -4.35
N SER A 14 15.32 -14.79 -5.43
CA SER A 14 14.20 -15.57 -5.95
C SER A 14 13.78 -16.68 -4.99
N GLU A 15 12.56 -17.18 -5.14
CA GLU A 15 12.08 -18.33 -4.37
C GLU A 15 12.89 -19.60 -4.66
N PHE A 16 13.31 -19.78 -5.92
CA PHE A 16 14.18 -20.87 -6.33
C PHE A 16 15.55 -20.83 -5.61
N GLU A 17 16.22 -19.68 -5.58
CA GLU A 17 17.46 -19.51 -4.84
C GLU A 17 17.27 -19.78 -3.33
N ARG A 18 16.13 -19.38 -2.75
CA ARG A 18 15.80 -19.66 -1.35
C ARG A 18 15.66 -21.16 -1.09
N GLY A 19 14.96 -21.89 -1.94
CA GLY A 19 14.88 -23.35 -1.88
C GLY A 19 16.24 -24.02 -2.01
N ARG A 20 17.07 -23.56 -2.95
CA ARG A 20 18.45 -24.04 -3.14
C ARG A 20 19.31 -23.81 -1.90
N ILE A 21 19.17 -22.67 -1.23
CA ILE A 21 19.88 -22.36 0.03
C ILE A 21 19.48 -23.35 1.13
N VAL A 22 18.18 -23.61 1.30
CA VAL A 22 17.67 -24.55 2.30
C VAL A 22 18.19 -25.96 2.03
N GLY A 23 18.03 -26.47 0.80
CA GLY A 23 18.49 -27.82 0.46
C GLY A 23 20.01 -28.01 0.63
N LEU A 24 20.83 -27.02 0.27
CA LEU A 24 22.28 -27.09 0.50
C LEU A 24 22.65 -27.05 1.99
N ARG A 25 21.88 -26.34 2.82
CA ARG A 25 22.08 -26.31 4.26
C ARG A 25 21.65 -27.60 4.94
N GLU A 26 20.55 -28.20 4.50
CA GLU A 26 20.10 -29.54 4.96
C GLU A 26 21.10 -30.63 4.57
N ALA A 27 21.76 -30.51 3.40
CA ALA A 27 22.87 -31.36 2.99
C ALA A 27 24.18 -31.14 3.79
N GLY A 28 24.18 -30.30 4.83
CA GLY A 28 25.30 -30.11 5.75
C GLY A 28 26.37 -29.10 5.32
N LEU A 29 26.18 -28.37 4.22
CA LEU A 29 27.18 -27.40 3.77
C LEU A 29 27.26 -26.17 4.69
N SER A 30 28.46 -25.66 4.92
CA SER A 30 28.67 -24.42 5.70
C SER A 30 28.06 -23.20 5.01
N TYR A 31 27.71 -22.16 5.77
CA TYR A 31 27.16 -20.91 5.22
C TYR A 31 28.05 -20.28 4.15
N ARG A 32 29.39 -20.35 4.31
CA ARG A 32 30.36 -19.85 3.32
C ARG A 32 30.32 -20.67 2.03
N ALA A 33 30.23 -22.00 2.15
CA ALA A 33 30.15 -22.89 0.99
C ALA A 33 28.85 -22.72 0.20
N VAL A 34 27.74 -22.45 0.89
CA VAL A 34 26.45 -22.12 0.25
C VAL A 34 26.50 -20.74 -0.41
N ALA A 35 27.04 -19.73 0.28
CA ALA A 35 27.23 -18.39 -0.24
C ALA A 35 28.02 -18.37 -1.56
N ALA A 36 29.10 -19.15 -1.63
CA ALA A 36 29.90 -19.29 -2.85
C ALA A 36 29.11 -19.95 -4.00
N ARG A 37 28.31 -20.99 -3.73
CA ARG A 37 27.52 -21.71 -4.74
C ARG A 37 26.33 -20.92 -5.28
N VAL A 38 25.70 -20.11 -4.42
CA VAL A 38 24.53 -19.29 -4.75
C VAL A 38 24.94 -17.88 -5.17
N GLN A 39 26.23 -17.52 -5.05
CA GLN A 39 26.78 -16.19 -5.37
C GLN A 39 26.07 -15.05 -4.63
N ARG A 40 25.73 -15.29 -3.36
CA ARG A 40 25.11 -14.30 -2.46
C ARG A 40 25.93 -14.16 -1.18
N ASN A 41 25.78 -13.03 -0.50
CA ASN A 41 26.47 -12.78 0.77
C ASN A 41 26.05 -13.81 1.84
N SER A 42 27.00 -14.29 2.64
CA SER A 42 26.76 -15.18 3.79
C SER A 42 25.67 -14.66 4.75
N SER A 43 25.56 -13.34 4.95
CA SER A 43 24.51 -12.74 5.79
C SER A 43 23.10 -12.98 5.24
N THR A 44 22.99 -13.04 3.92
CA THR A 44 21.76 -13.37 3.21
C THR A 44 21.39 -14.83 3.41
N ILE A 45 22.38 -15.74 3.33
CA ILE A 45 22.20 -17.18 3.58
C ILE A 45 21.72 -17.42 5.01
N MET A 46 22.38 -16.82 6.00
CA MET A 46 22.00 -16.95 7.42
C MET A 46 20.56 -16.50 7.67
N ARG A 47 20.13 -15.40 7.05
CA ARG A 47 18.78 -14.87 7.20
C ARG A 47 17.72 -15.76 6.55
N VAL A 48 18.01 -16.36 5.39
CA VAL A 48 17.10 -17.33 4.76
C VAL A 48 17.00 -18.60 5.60
N TRP A 49 18.14 -19.13 6.07
CA TRP A 49 18.16 -20.31 6.92
C TRP A 49 17.41 -20.08 8.23
N LYS A 50 17.63 -18.94 8.88
CA LYS A 50 16.90 -18.58 10.10
C LYS A 50 15.38 -18.48 9.86
N GLN A 51 14.96 -17.84 8.76
CA GLN A 51 13.54 -17.77 8.42
C GLN A 51 12.95 -19.18 8.21
N TRP A 52 13.68 -20.08 7.55
CA TRP A 52 13.27 -21.47 7.37
C TRP A 52 13.14 -22.21 8.69
N THR A 53 14.12 -22.09 9.59
CA THR A 53 14.08 -22.78 10.90
C THR A 53 12.98 -22.25 11.81
N ASP A 54 12.69 -20.94 11.74
CA ASP A 54 11.71 -20.31 12.63
C ASP A 54 10.27 -20.55 12.14
N GLU A 55 10.03 -20.66 10.83
CA GLU A 55 8.67 -20.62 10.24
C GLU A 55 8.35 -21.80 9.32
N GLY A 56 9.34 -22.58 8.89
CA GLY A 56 9.15 -23.67 7.92
C GLY A 56 8.74 -23.20 6.52
N GLN A 57 8.99 -21.93 6.18
CA GLN A 57 8.59 -21.34 4.90
C GLN A 57 9.79 -20.77 4.16
N THR A 58 9.95 -21.16 2.89
CA THR A 58 10.95 -20.58 1.97
C THR A 58 10.47 -19.28 1.36
N ALA A 59 9.15 -19.08 1.30
CA ALA A 59 8.53 -17.90 0.74
C ALA A 59 8.90 -16.63 1.51
N ARG A 60 9.03 -15.52 0.78
CA ARG A 60 9.26 -14.21 1.39
C ARG A 60 7.96 -13.73 2.03
N LYS A 61 8.04 -13.21 3.26
CA LYS A 61 6.91 -12.46 3.85
C LYS A 61 6.58 -11.23 3.01
N SER A 62 5.30 -11.04 2.74
CA SER A 62 4.77 -9.76 2.28
C SER A 62 5.19 -8.67 3.25
N GLY A 63 5.77 -7.59 2.72
CA GLY A 63 6.09 -6.42 3.55
C GLY A 63 4.80 -5.92 4.21
N SER A 64 4.87 -5.52 5.47
CA SER A 64 3.72 -5.07 6.27
C SER A 64 3.05 -3.77 5.77
N GLY A 65 3.45 -3.27 4.60
CA GLY A 65 3.07 -1.95 4.10
C GLY A 65 3.51 -0.82 5.03
N LEU A 66 3.24 0.41 4.62
CA LEU A 66 3.28 1.54 5.54
C LEU A 66 2.06 1.40 6.47
N ARG A 67 2.28 1.45 7.78
CA ARG A 67 1.19 1.53 8.76
C ARG A 67 0.33 2.74 8.40
N ASN A 68 -0.92 2.52 8.04
CA ASN A 68 -1.87 3.60 7.83
C ASN A 68 -1.94 4.38 9.16
N VAL A 69 -1.43 5.60 9.17
CA VAL A 69 -1.31 6.48 10.37
C VAL A 69 -2.67 6.75 11.04
N ARG A 70 -3.79 6.30 10.47
CA ARG A 70 -5.13 6.62 10.93
C ARG A 70 -6.02 5.39 11.04
N SER A 71 -6.88 5.42 12.05
CA SER A 71 -7.66 4.29 12.53
C SER A 71 -8.84 3.97 11.63
N ALA A 72 -9.36 2.74 11.71
CA ALA A 72 -10.68 2.41 11.15
C ALA A 72 -11.80 3.33 11.67
N ARG A 73 -11.62 3.96 12.84
CA ARG A 73 -12.53 5.00 13.36
C ARG A 73 -12.52 6.26 12.50
N ASP A 74 -11.34 6.68 12.04
CA ASP A 74 -11.15 7.88 11.23
C ASP A 74 -11.80 7.71 9.86
N ASP A 75 -11.62 6.54 9.24
CA ASP A 75 -12.24 6.25 7.95
C ASP A 75 -13.77 6.20 8.05
N ARG A 76 -14.33 5.66 9.15
CA ARG A 76 -15.79 5.69 9.40
C ARG A 76 -16.32 7.11 9.53
N ARG A 77 -15.58 8.00 10.21
CA ARG A 77 -15.94 9.42 10.30
C ARG A 77 -15.92 10.08 8.92
N LEU A 78 -14.88 9.82 8.13
CA LEU A 78 -14.76 10.39 6.79
C LEU A 78 -15.89 9.94 5.86
N VAL A 79 -16.25 8.65 5.90
CA VAL A 79 -17.39 8.10 5.16
C VAL A 79 -18.69 8.80 5.56
N ARG A 80 -18.92 9.00 6.86
CA ARG A 80 -20.11 9.71 7.35
C ARG A 80 -20.16 11.14 6.84
N MET A 81 -19.05 11.88 6.92
CA MET A 81 -18.97 13.26 6.41
C MET A 81 -19.32 13.33 4.92
N ALA A 82 -18.76 12.44 4.11
CA ALA A 82 -19.05 12.37 2.67
C ALA A 82 -20.49 11.91 2.34
N GLN A 83 -21.14 11.17 3.25
CA GLN A 83 -22.55 10.76 3.07
C GLN A 83 -23.52 11.86 3.50
N THR A 84 -23.16 12.67 4.50
CA THR A 84 -23.95 13.83 4.94
C THR A 84 -23.96 14.93 3.86
N ASP A 85 -22.79 15.25 3.29
CA ASP A 85 -22.67 16.18 2.17
C ASP A 85 -22.15 15.45 0.93
N ARG A 86 -23.07 14.84 0.18
CA ARG A 86 -22.75 14.02 -1.01
C ARG A 86 -22.15 14.82 -2.16
N THR A 87 -22.30 16.14 -2.14
CA THR A 87 -21.79 17.07 -3.15
C THR A 87 -20.43 17.66 -2.77
N ALA A 88 -19.97 17.47 -1.53
CA ALA A 88 -18.70 17.98 -1.06
C ALA A 88 -17.53 17.46 -1.90
N SER A 89 -16.73 18.39 -2.40
CA SER A 89 -15.44 18.10 -3.00
C SER A 89 -14.44 17.59 -1.95
N SER A 90 -13.40 16.88 -2.39
CA SER A 90 -12.35 16.42 -1.48
C SER A 90 -11.63 17.55 -0.74
N ARG A 91 -11.62 18.79 -1.27
CA ARG A 91 -11.04 19.96 -0.58
C ARG A 91 -11.94 20.45 0.56
N GLN A 92 -13.25 20.50 0.33
CA GLN A 92 -14.22 20.83 1.38
C GLN A 92 -14.17 19.80 2.51
N LEU A 93 -14.09 18.51 2.16
CA LEU A 93 -13.93 17.44 3.16
C LEU A 93 -12.62 17.56 3.93
N VAL A 94 -11.53 18.04 3.32
CA VAL A 94 -10.26 18.32 4.05
C VAL A 94 -10.46 19.41 5.09
N ALA A 95 -11.12 20.51 4.74
CA ALA A 95 -11.37 21.61 5.67
C ALA A 95 -12.23 21.13 6.86
N GLN A 96 -13.37 20.50 6.56
CA GLN A 96 -14.24 19.92 7.59
C GLN A 96 -13.49 18.91 8.46
N TRP A 97 -12.65 18.06 7.85
CA TRP A 97 -11.86 17.05 8.54
C TRP A 97 -10.85 17.68 9.50
N SER A 98 -10.16 18.73 9.05
CA SER A 98 -9.16 19.44 9.84
C SER A 98 -9.79 20.10 11.06
N THR A 99 -10.93 20.76 10.89
CA THR A 99 -11.72 21.32 12.01
C THR A 99 -12.16 20.22 12.99
N ALA A 100 -12.54 19.07 12.47
CA ALA A 100 -13.06 17.94 13.23
C ALA A 100 -12.00 17.19 14.07
N THR A 101 -10.76 17.11 13.60
CA THR A 101 -9.72 16.22 14.18
C THR A 101 -8.45 16.96 14.60
N GLY A 102 -8.28 18.23 14.22
CA GLY A 102 -7.04 18.97 14.40
C GLY A 102 -5.90 18.53 13.49
N VAL A 103 -6.12 17.54 12.60
CA VAL A 103 -5.07 17.01 11.71
C VAL A 103 -5.43 17.22 10.25
N SER A 104 -4.61 17.99 9.54
CA SER A 104 -4.79 18.22 8.11
C SER A 104 -4.46 16.97 7.27
N LEU A 105 -5.16 16.81 6.14
CA LEU A 105 -4.86 15.84 5.09
C LEU A 105 -4.77 16.54 3.76
N CYS A 106 -4.00 15.97 2.83
CA CYS A 106 -4.15 16.34 1.44
C CYS A 106 -5.44 15.77 0.84
N ALA A 107 -6.04 16.50 -0.10
CA ALA A 107 -7.28 16.08 -0.77
C ALA A 107 -7.13 14.72 -1.48
N SER A 108 -5.94 14.39 -1.98
CA SER A 108 -5.66 13.09 -2.60
C SER A 108 -5.72 11.93 -1.61
N SER A 109 -5.35 12.14 -0.34
CA SER A 109 -5.50 11.14 0.72
C SER A 109 -6.97 10.90 1.06
N ILE A 110 -7.76 11.97 1.16
CA ILE A 110 -9.21 11.86 1.38
C ILE A 110 -9.87 11.11 0.22
N ARG A 111 -9.60 11.52 -1.03
CA ARG A 111 -10.13 10.84 -2.22
C ARG A 111 -9.77 9.36 -2.22
N ARG A 112 -8.50 9.00 -1.97
CA ARG A 112 -8.05 7.60 -1.95
C ARG A 112 -8.81 6.78 -0.92
N ARG A 113 -9.01 7.31 0.28
CA ARG A 113 -9.75 6.62 1.35
C ARG A 113 -11.22 6.43 1.00
N LEU A 114 -11.87 7.45 0.45
CA LEU A 114 -13.25 7.34 -0.01
C LEU A 114 -13.38 6.24 -1.07
N LEU A 115 -12.46 6.20 -2.04
CA LEU A 115 -12.42 5.15 -3.07
C LEU A 115 -12.20 3.75 -2.48
N GLN A 116 -11.29 3.61 -1.51
CA GLN A 116 -11.06 2.35 -0.78
C GLN A 116 -12.31 1.87 -0.02
N ARG A 117 -13.17 2.81 0.38
CA ARG A 117 -14.47 2.52 1.02
C ARG A 117 -15.64 2.45 0.02
N GLY A 118 -15.35 2.47 -1.28
CA GLY A 118 -16.35 2.33 -2.34
C GLY A 118 -17.12 3.61 -2.70
N LEU A 119 -16.82 4.74 -2.06
CA LEU A 119 -17.45 6.03 -2.37
C LEU A 119 -16.80 6.66 -3.60
N ARG A 120 -17.56 6.74 -4.69
CA ARG A 120 -17.17 7.35 -5.96
C ARG A 120 -18.13 8.49 -6.30
N ALA A 121 -17.60 9.56 -6.86
CA ALA A 121 -18.44 10.56 -7.51
C ALA A 121 -19.18 9.90 -8.67
N ARG A 122 -20.50 10.09 -8.74
CA ARG A 122 -21.33 9.64 -9.86
C ARG A 122 -21.86 10.87 -10.58
N ILE A 123 -21.74 10.87 -11.90
CA ILE A 123 -22.33 11.88 -12.79
C ILE A 123 -23.45 11.16 -13.56
N PRO A 124 -24.68 11.68 -13.58
CA PRO A 124 -25.73 11.11 -14.41
C PRO A 124 -25.34 11.24 -15.89
N LEU A 125 -25.44 10.13 -16.64
CA LEU A 125 -25.10 10.10 -18.07
C LEU A 125 -26.06 10.96 -18.92
N TYR A 126 -27.31 11.04 -18.50
CA TYR A 126 -28.34 11.87 -19.14
C TYR A 126 -29.00 12.75 -18.09
N ARG A 127 -29.11 14.05 -18.38
CA ARG A 127 -29.99 14.97 -17.65
C ARG A 127 -31.28 15.05 -18.45
N ILE A 128 -32.36 14.45 -17.95
CA ILE A 128 -33.68 14.64 -18.54
C ILE A 128 -34.08 16.10 -18.24
N PRO A 129 -34.30 16.95 -19.25
CA PRO A 129 -34.77 18.30 -19.02
C PRO A 129 -36.15 18.23 -18.34
N LEU A 130 -36.26 18.86 -17.16
CA LEU A 130 -37.48 18.86 -16.36
C LEU A 130 -38.54 19.84 -16.89
N THR A 131 -38.22 20.56 -17.97
CA THR A 131 -39.12 21.49 -18.67
C THR A 131 -39.15 21.13 -20.14
N GLN A 132 -40.34 21.09 -20.75
CA GLN A 132 -40.48 21.02 -22.20
C GLN A 132 -39.92 22.32 -22.79
N ASN A 133 -38.74 22.23 -23.40
CA ASN A 133 -38.14 23.37 -24.09
C ASN A 133 -38.92 23.58 -25.39
N LEU A 134 -39.74 24.65 -25.44
CA LEU A 134 -40.29 25.22 -26.67
C LEU A 134 -39.11 25.84 -27.45
N TRP A 135 -38.53 25.11 -28.39
CA TRP A 135 -37.52 25.65 -29.31
C TRP A 135 -38.22 26.29 -30.51
N PRO A 136 -37.91 27.55 -30.91
CA PRO A 136 -38.33 28.07 -32.20
C PRO A 136 -37.42 27.51 -33.31
N ARG A 137 -38.03 27.13 -34.45
CA ARG A 137 -37.35 26.67 -35.66
C ARG A 137 -36.62 27.79 -36.38
#